data_AF-A0A4Y2WDG6-F1
#
_entry.id   AF-A0A4Y2WDG6-F1
#
_cell.length_a   1.000
_cell.length_b   1.000
_cell.length_c   1.000
_cell.angle_alpha   90.00
_cell.angle_beta   90.00
_cell.angle_gamma   90.00
#
_symmetry.space_group_name_H-M   'P 1'
#
loop_
_entity.id
_entity.type
_entity.pdbx_description
1 polymer ?
#
loop_
_entity_poly.entity_id
_entity_poly.type
_entity_poly.pdbx_seq_one_letter_code
_entity_poly.pdbx_strand_id
1 'polypeptide(L)'
;MRLNRGVPKELAEIELSERQSCLVRKGDMSLVGFRDRRHVYVLTTKLPANFIEKTVYHKGGHETYYLKPKHIHHYNESMGDVDAVDQALEPYNCARKSYTWFKKLGLHIIHRMLLNANVFYNIYK
;
A
#
# COMPACT_ATOMS: atom_id res chain seq x y z
N MET A 1 -7.16 20.74 -0.11
CA MET A 1 -6.87 19.90 1.07
C MET A 1 -7.93 18.80 1.12
N ARG A 2 -7.56 17.51 1.09
CA ARG A 2 -8.57 16.42 1.07
C ARG A 2 -9.31 16.44 2.42
N LEU A 3 -10.64 16.61 2.38
CA LEU A 3 -11.50 16.66 3.56
C LEU A 3 -11.37 15.35 4.37
N ASN A 4 -11.54 15.46 5.69
CA ASN A 4 -11.37 14.36 6.64
C ASN A 4 -12.31 13.17 6.27
N ARG A 5 -11.73 12.00 5.98
CA ARG A 5 -12.44 10.82 5.40
C ARG A 5 -13.24 10.01 6.44
N GLY A 6 -13.87 10.68 7.40
CA GLY A 6 -14.62 10.01 8.48
C GLY A 6 -13.75 9.46 9.61
N VAL A 7 -12.53 9.99 9.80
CA VAL A 7 -11.73 9.72 11.00
C VAL A 7 -12.43 10.35 12.22
N PRO A 8 -12.64 9.61 13.33
CA PRO A 8 -13.21 10.18 14.55
C PRO A 8 -12.40 11.38 15.04
N LYS A 9 -13.07 12.44 15.51
CA LYS A 9 -12.41 13.66 16.01
C LYS A 9 -11.40 13.35 17.12
N GLU A 10 -11.78 12.43 18.00
CA GLU A 10 -10.94 11.91 19.08
C GLU A 10 -9.57 11.43 18.58
N LEU A 11 -9.51 10.80 17.39
CA LEU A 11 -8.26 10.32 16.84
C LEU A 11 -7.49 11.40 16.08
N ALA A 12 -8.21 12.32 15.45
CA ALA A 12 -7.63 13.40 14.66
C ALA A 12 -6.97 14.48 15.53
N GLU A 13 -7.45 14.66 16.76
CA GLU A 13 -6.95 15.62 17.74
C GLU A 13 -5.74 15.10 18.53
N ILE A 14 -5.45 13.79 18.48
CA ILE A 14 -4.28 13.22 19.16
C ILE A 14 -2.99 13.60 18.43
N GLU A 15 -2.17 14.41 19.09
CA GLU A 15 -0.81 14.72 18.64
C GLU A 15 0.13 13.54 18.96
N LEU A 16 0.43 12.75 17.92
CA LEU A 16 1.42 11.69 17.99
C LEU A 16 2.83 12.23 17.74
N SER A 17 3.79 11.81 18.55
CA SER A 17 5.22 12.02 18.28
C SER A 17 5.71 11.10 17.15
N GLU A 18 6.90 11.35 16.61
CA GLU A 18 7.48 10.49 15.56
C GLU A 18 7.55 9.03 16.04
N ARG A 19 7.11 8.10 15.19
CA ARG A 19 7.03 6.65 15.42
C ARG A 19 6.05 6.22 16.52
N GLN A 20 5.13 7.09 16.94
CA GLN A 20 4.02 6.71 17.80
C GLN A 20 2.77 6.33 17.01
N SER A 21 1.94 5.49 17.62
CA SER A 21 0.66 5.07 17.06
C SER A 21 -0.47 5.15 18.07
N CYS A 22 -1.66 5.44 17.59
CA CYS A 22 -2.92 5.30 18.31
C CYS A 22 -3.80 4.25 17.64
N LEU A 23 -4.58 3.52 18.43
CA LEU A 23 -5.51 2.52 17.95
C LEU A 23 -6.89 2.78 18.56
N VAL A 24 -7.91 2.81 17.71
CA VAL A 24 -9.31 2.84 18.13
C VAL A 24 -10.01 1.65 17.52
N ARG A 25 -10.77 0.90 18.33
CA ARG A 25 -11.53 -0.26 17.86
C ARG A 25 -13.01 -0.08 18.13
N LYS A 26 -13.83 -0.39 17.13
CA LYS A 26 -15.30 -0.42 17.21
C LYS A 26 -15.80 -1.74 16.66
N GLY A 27 -16.17 -2.66 17.54
CA GLY A 27 -16.55 -4.04 17.18
C GLY A 27 -15.39 -4.77 16.49
N ASP A 28 -15.62 -5.27 15.29
CA ASP A 28 -14.61 -5.97 14.48
C ASP A 28 -13.69 -5.05 13.69
N MET A 29 -13.99 -3.74 13.67
CA MET A 29 -13.25 -2.76 12.91
C MET A 29 -12.24 -2.03 13.81
N SER A 30 -11.01 -1.90 13.35
CA SER A 30 -9.94 -1.17 14.01
C SER A 30 -9.40 -0.08 13.09
N LEU A 31 -9.20 1.11 13.65
CA LEU A 31 -8.54 2.24 13.01
C LEU A 31 -7.20 2.49 13.72
N VAL A 32 -6.12 2.49 12.95
CA VAL A 32 -4.75 2.68 13.40
C VAL A 32 -4.25 4.02 12.87
N GLY A 33 -3.97 4.96 13.75
CA GLY A 33 -3.21 6.16 13.42
C GLY A 33 -1.73 5.92 13.71
N PHE A 34 -0.85 6.30 12.80
CA PHE A 34 0.60 6.22 12.99
C PHE A 34 1.26 7.48 12.45
N ARG A 35 2.18 8.02 13.24
CA ARG A 35 3.00 9.15 12.84
C ARG A 35 4.36 8.64 12.40
N ASP A 36 4.51 8.46 11.10
CA ASP A 36 5.84 8.36 10.49
C ASP A 36 6.33 9.79 10.19
N ARG A 37 6.89 10.07 8.99
CA ARG A 37 7.13 11.45 8.53
C ARG A 37 5.83 12.28 8.46
N ARG A 38 4.70 11.62 8.21
CA ARG A 38 3.35 12.21 8.14
C ARG A 38 2.40 11.35 8.97
N HIS A 39 1.28 11.94 9.41
CA HIS A 39 0.19 11.16 10.00
C HIS A 39 -0.47 10.31 8.92
N VAL A 40 -0.57 9.01 9.19
CA VAL A 40 -1.22 8.02 8.33
C VAL A 40 -2.29 7.31 9.15
N TYR A 41 -3.44 7.08 8.54
CA TYR A 41 -4.54 6.32 9.13
C TYR A 41 -4.80 5.08 8.29
N VAL A 42 -4.85 3.91 8.94
CA VAL A 42 -5.16 2.63 8.31
C VAL A 42 -6.34 2.00 9.01
N LEU A 43 -7.31 1.56 8.22
CA LEU A 43 -8.55 0.95 8.67
C LEU A 43 -8.53 -0.53 8.31
N THR A 44 -8.89 -1.40 9.25
CA THR A 44 -8.80 -2.84 9.08
C THR A 44 -9.86 -3.58 9.89
N THR A 45 -10.29 -4.74 9.43
CA THR A 45 -11.27 -5.59 10.11
C THR A 45 -10.70 -6.94 10.57
N LYS A 46 -9.51 -7.31 10.10
CA LYS A 46 -8.97 -8.67 10.26
C LYS A 46 -7.74 -8.76 11.14
N LEU A 47 -7.01 -7.66 11.30
CA LEU A 47 -5.66 -7.68 11.85
C LEU A 47 -5.65 -7.31 13.34
N PRO A 48 -5.01 -8.14 14.21
CA PRO A 48 -4.88 -7.83 15.64
C PRO A 48 -3.94 -6.64 15.87
N ALA A 49 -4.08 -6.00 17.03
CA ALA A 49 -3.33 -4.81 17.44
C ALA A 49 -1.86 -5.13 17.80
N ASN A 50 -1.06 -5.53 16.81
CA ASN A 50 0.33 -5.93 17.02
C ASN A 50 1.31 -4.95 16.37
N PHE A 51 2.56 -4.99 16.85
CA PHE A 51 3.68 -4.23 16.30
C PHE A 51 4.72 -5.19 15.72
N ILE A 52 5.49 -4.68 14.78
CA ILE A 52 6.61 -5.37 14.14
C ILE A 52 7.82 -4.46 14.24
N GLU A 53 8.94 -5.01 14.68
CA GLU A 53 10.21 -4.31 14.70
C GLU A 53 10.74 -4.14 13.27
N LYS A 54 11.16 -2.92 12.94
CA LYS A 54 11.80 -2.60 11.68
C LYS A 54 13.12 -1.91 11.94
N THR A 55 14.14 -2.34 11.21
CA THR A 55 15.46 -1.71 11.20
C THR A 55 15.52 -0.66 10.11
N VAL A 56 16.02 0.53 10.45
CA VAL A 56 16.41 1.57 9.48
C VAL A 56 17.93 1.65 9.45
N TYR A 57 18.49 1.50 8.26
CA TYR A 57 19.90 1.69 7.99
C TYR A 57 20.14 3.14 7.59
N HIS A 58 20.97 3.84 8.34
CA HIS A 58 21.39 5.20 8.02
C HIS A 58 22.69 5.20 7.23
N LYS A 59 22.91 6.27 6.46
CA LYS A 59 24.21 6.51 5.82
C LYS A 59 25.28 6.59 6.91
N GLY A 60 26.32 5.76 6.81
CA GLY A 60 27.36 5.62 7.84
C GLY A 60 27.28 4.36 8.69
N GLY A 61 26.35 3.44 8.40
CA GLY A 61 26.32 2.10 9.04
C GLY A 61 25.63 2.07 10.40
N HIS A 62 25.03 3.18 10.84
CA HIS A 62 24.22 3.20 12.05
C HIS A 62 22.86 2.56 11.79
N GLU A 63 22.47 1.63 12.68
CA GLU A 63 21.18 0.96 12.67
C GLU A 63 20.30 1.52 13.78
N THR A 64 19.03 1.79 13.45
CA THR A 64 18.02 2.19 14.45
C THR A 64 16.79 1.30 14.31
N TYR A 65 16.30 0.80 15.44
CA TYR A 65 15.09 -0.01 15.49
C TYR A 65 13.88 0.86 15.84
N TYR A 66 12.72 0.52 15.27
CA TYR A 66 11.45 1.11 15.67
C TYR A 66 10.30 0.12 15.53
N LEU A 67 9.26 0.35 16.33
CA LEU A 67 8.04 -0.44 16.29
C LEU A 67 7.08 0.18 15.27
N LYS A 68 6.75 -0.60 14.24
CA LYS A 68 5.74 -0.23 13.23
C LYS A 68 4.47 -1.04 13.47
N PRO A 69 3.27 -0.42 13.42
CA PRO A 69 2.03 -1.18 13.50
C PRO A 69 1.94 -2.22 12.38
N LYS A 70 1.58 -3.46 12.75
CA LYS A 70 1.51 -4.62 11.83
C LYS A 70 0.54 -4.36 10.68
N HIS A 71 -0.54 -3.63 10.91
CA HIS A 71 -1.54 -3.26 9.91
C HIS A 71 -0.93 -2.44 8.77
N ILE A 72 -0.06 -1.49 9.11
CA ILE A 72 0.62 -0.63 8.15
C ILE A 72 1.69 -1.43 7.41
N HIS A 73 2.36 -2.36 8.08
CA HIS A 73 3.30 -3.25 7.39
C HIS A 73 2.60 -4.10 6.34
N HIS A 74 1.52 -4.79 6.69
CA HIS A 74 0.75 -5.61 5.75
C HIS A 74 0.16 -4.80 4.61
N TYR A 75 -0.38 -3.61 4.91
CA TYR A 75 -0.85 -2.71 3.88
C TYR A 75 0.27 -2.39 2.87
N ASN A 76 1.44 -2.00 3.35
CA ASN A 76 2.57 -1.69 2.47
C ASN A 76 3.06 -2.88 1.65
N GLU A 77 3.02 -4.11 2.18
CA GLU A 77 3.37 -5.31 1.41
C GLU A 77 2.37 -5.55 0.27
N SER A 78 1.07 -5.49 0.56
CA SER A 78 0.02 -5.77 -0.43
C SER A 78 -0.26 -4.63 -1.42
N MET A 79 0.06 -3.39 -1.07
CA MET A 79 -0.31 -2.23 -1.89
C MET A 79 0.49 -2.16 -3.20
N GLY A 80 1.73 -2.67 -3.20
CA GLY A 80 2.65 -2.53 -4.33
C GLY A 80 2.36 -3.44 -5.52
N ASP A 81 1.55 -4.49 -5.35
CA ASP A 81 1.40 -5.54 -6.37
C ASP A 81 0.80 -5.01 -7.67
N VAL A 82 -0.18 -4.11 -7.60
CA VAL A 82 -0.81 -3.52 -8.80
C VAL A 82 0.19 -2.64 -9.56
N ASP A 83 0.91 -1.78 -8.83
CA ASP A 83 1.91 -0.90 -9.41
C ASP A 83 3.08 -1.70 -10.02
N ALA A 84 3.49 -2.79 -9.36
CA ALA A 84 4.54 -3.68 -9.86
C ALA A 84 4.13 -4.37 -11.17
N VAL A 85 2.87 -4.82 -11.26
CA VAL A 85 2.33 -5.38 -12.50
C VAL A 85 2.27 -4.32 -13.61
N ASP A 86 1.84 -3.10 -13.28
CA ASP A 86 1.75 -2.02 -14.27
C ASP A 86 3.15 -1.60 -14.76
N GLN A 87 4.13 -1.55 -13.86
CA GLN A 87 5.54 -1.31 -14.19
C GLN A 87 6.11 -2.44 -15.07
N ALA A 88 5.73 -3.70 -14.85
CA ALA A 88 6.17 -4.81 -15.69
C ALA A 88 5.59 -4.73 -17.11
N LEU A 89 4.41 -4.12 -17.28
CA LEU A 89 3.75 -3.94 -18.58
C LEU A 89 4.21 -2.68 -19.32
N GLU A 90 4.73 -1.67 -18.61
CA GLU A 90 5.14 -0.39 -19.19
C GLU A 90 6.13 -0.51 -20.36
N PRO A 91 7.20 -1.33 -20.29
CA PRO A 91 8.14 -1.49 -21.40
C PRO A 91 7.50 -2.07 -22.67
N TYR A 92 6.41 -2.84 -22.51
CA TYR A 92 5.70 -3.52 -23.60
C TYR A 92 4.53 -2.70 -24.14
N ASN A 93 4.33 -1.45 -23.66
CA ASN A 93 3.21 -0.63 -24.08
C ASN A 93 3.28 -0.20 -25.56
N CYS A 94 2.54 -0.93 -26.41
CA CYS A 94 2.40 -0.62 -27.83
C CYS A 94 1.29 0.40 -28.16
N ALA A 95 0.60 0.97 -27.16
CA ALA A 95 -0.44 1.95 -27.42
C ALA A 95 0.14 3.20 -28.11
N ARG A 96 -0.54 3.69 -29.15
CA ARG A 96 -0.19 4.91 -29.88
C ARG A 96 -1.31 5.96 -29.77
N LYS A 97 -1.00 7.21 -30.11
CA LYS A 97 -1.99 8.28 -30.18
C LYS A 97 -3.07 7.88 -31.20
N SER A 98 -4.32 7.85 -30.78
CA SER A 98 -5.46 7.43 -31.60
C SER A 98 -6.72 8.13 -31.10
N TYR A 99 -7.61 8.50 -32.02
CA TYR A 99 -8.93 9.06 -31.71
C TYR A 99 -9.93 8.00 -31.22
N THR A 100 -9.66 6.72 -31.50
CA THR A 100 -10.51 5.60 -31.10
C THR A 100 -10.02 4.98 -29.79
N TRP A 101 -10.65 5.33 -28.67
CA TRP A 101 -10.24 4.89 -27.33
C TRP A 101 -10.31 3.35 -27.13
N PHE A 102 -11.27 2.68 -27.79
CA PHE A 102 -11.48 1.23 -27.66
C PHE A 102 -10.27 0.41 -28.16
N LYS A 103 -9.48 0.92 -29.12
CA LYS A 103 -8.26 0.25 -29.59
C LYS A 103 -7.20 0.17 -28.47
N LYS A 104 -7.07 1.24 -27.66
CA LYS A 104 -6.16 1.25 -26.51
C LYS A 104 -6.61 0.27 -25.43
N LEU A 105 -7.92 0.19 -25.19
CA LEU A 105 -8.47 -0.80 -24.26
C LEU A 105 -8.20 -2.23 -24.74
N GLY A 106 -8.44 -2.53 -26.02
CA GLY A 106 -8.17 -3.85 -26.60
C GLY A 106 -6.70 -4.28 -26.44
N LEU A 107 -5.75 -3.39 -26.76
CA LEU A 107 -4.32 -3.64 -26.54
C LEU A 107 -3.98 -3.86 -25.07
N HIS A 108 -4.58 -3.09 -24.16
CA HIS A 108 -4.37 -3.27 -22.71
C HIS A 108 -4.85 -4.64 -22.23
N ILE A 109 -6.02 -5.09 -22.70
CA ILE A 109 -6.55 -6.43 -22.36
C ILE A 109 -5.60 -7.52 -22.86
N ILE A 110 -5.11 -7.42 -24.10
CA ILE A 110 -4.16 -8.40 -24.67
C ILE A 110 -2.88 -8.46 -23.83
N HIS A 111 -2.31 -7.32 -23.43
CA HIS A 111 -1.12 -7.31 -22.57
C HIS A 111 -1.36 -7.98 -21.21
N ARG A 112 -2.53 -7.74 -20.58
CA ARG A 112 -2.91 -8.40 -19.32
C ARG A 112 -3.08 -9.91 -19.50
N MET A 113 -3.69 -10.35 -20.60
CA MET A 113 -3.83 -11.78 -20.92
C MET A 113 -2.47 -12.46 -21.09
N LEU A 114 -1.55 -11.83 -21.82
CA LEU A 114 -0.18 -12.36 -22.02
C LEU A 114 0.58 -12.47 -20.69
N LEU A 115 0.47 -11.45 -19.83
CA LEU A 115 1.09 -11.50 -18.51
C LEU A 115 0.52 -12.65 -17.66
N ASN A 116 -0.80 -12.81 -17.62
CA ASN A 116 -1.44 -13.90 -16.88
C ASN A 116 -1.02 -15.27 -17.45
N ALA A 117 -0.92 -15.41 -18.78
CA ALA A 117 -0.42 -16.63 -19.41
C ALA A 117 1.03 -16.94 -19.00
N ASN A 118 1.90 -15.92 -18.93
CA ASN A 118 3.27 -16.08 -18.42
C ASN A 118 3.30 -16.48 -16.95
N VAL A 119 2.45 -15.88 -16.10
CA VAL A 119 2.31 -16.28 -14.69
C VAL A 119 1.90 -17.74 -14.58
N PHE A 120 0.87 -18.17 -15.31
CA PHE A 120 0.46 -19.58 -15.34
C PHE A 120 1.59 -20.50 -15.81
N TYR A 121 2.28 -20.14 -16.89
CA TYR A 121 3.40 -20.92 -17.39
C TYR A 121 4.51 -21.09 -16.34
N ASN A 122 4.83 -20.05 -15.58
CA ASN A 122 5.85 -20.11 -14.53
C ASN A 122 5.39 -20.87 -13.27
N ILE A 123 4.07 -20.99 -13.02
CA ILE A 123 3.54 -21.78 -11.89
C ILE A 123 3.62 -23.29 -12.16
N TYR A 124 3.40 -23.71 -13.41
CA TYR A 124 3.35 -25.13 -13.79
C TYR A 124 4.65 -25.67 -14.40
N LYS A 125 5.70 -24.86 -14.43
CA LYS A 125 7.05 -25.24 -14.84
C LYS A 125 7.88 -25.62 -13.62
#